data_AF-J3CSK2-F1
#
_entry.id   AF-J3CSK2-F1
#
_cell.length_a   1.000
_cell.length_b   1.000
_cell.length_c   1.000
_cell.angle_alpha   90.00
_cell.angle_beta   90.00
_cell.angle_gamma   90.00
#
_symmetry.space_group_name_H-M   'P 1'
#
loop_
_entity.id
_entity.type
_entity.pdbx_description
1 polymer ?
#
loop_
_entity_poly.entity_id
_entity_poly.type
_entity_poly.pdbx_seq_one_letter_code
_entity_poly.pdbx_strand_id
1 'polypeptide(L)'
;MIVANISTLKSLTVTPNCEVDLLGYFTPGDGGGGRFYFDSASAAADDGGTVIAPTSGSGRWKRIYSGAVSVDWFGATGSGDVSAAFVAASVFPVVECSARTYRMDGTIAIKANQLWDFKGATITHTDPSKKMFTATTVDGWTFRGPVVLKGLLVSSGDTGAEEGLVISGCNKYRVSEVGATLFQTAGIHIAAGLFAGSKGDQGQITDCWGTENRVGLLIDNDSAAEYNTVSNFNASWNITGVQIGAGNTIFTGGTIIQNTYGVKLVGGGNNGHGIFSGVNINHNGNHNILADAVTNGHTFIGCHIYGDSSSAGLVRFQNGSTDISITGGVLDAAVYNDSGTNRVSNNKTYSQFSVGGANAAGLIQSPVNF
;
A
#
# COMPACT_ATOMS: atom_id res chain seq x y z
N MET A 1 -14.94 -29.54 -27.93
CA MET A 1 -14.91 -28.66 -29.13
C MET A 1 -13.99 -27.50 -28.82
N ILE A 2 -13.19 -27.01 -29.77
CA ILE A 2 -12.28 -25.87 -29.54
C ILE A 2 -12.91 -24.58 -30.06
N VAL A 3 -12.86 -23.52 -29.26
CA VAL A 3 -13.52 -22.24 -29.53
C VAL A 3 -12.51 -21.11 -29.33
N ALA A 4 -12.37 -20.22 -30.32
CA ALA A 4 -11.30 -19.23 -30.30
C ALA A 4 -11.45 -18.16 -29.20
N ASN A 5 -12.67 -17.65 -28.99
CA ASN A 5 -12.94 -16.51 -28.11
C ASN A 5 -14.40 -16.44 -27.63
N ILE A 6 -14.68 -15.54 -26.68
CA ILE A 6 -16.01 -15.38 -26.06
C ILE A 6 -17.09 -15.04 -27.09
N SER A 7 -16.78 -14.23 -28.10
CA SER A 7 -17.75 -13.90 -29.17
C SER A 7 -18.18 -15.16 -29.94
N THR A 8 -17.23 -16.03 -30.25
CA THR A 8 -17.50 -17.32 -30.90
C THR A 8 -18.29 -18.24 -29.96
N LEU A 9 -17.91 -18.31 -28.68
CA LEU A 9 -18.61 -19.10 -27.65
C LEU A 9 -20.09 -18.73 -27.54
N LYS A 10 -20.40 -17.43 -27.49
CA LYS A 10 -21.78 -16.92 -27.42
C LYS A 10 -22.60 -17.27 -28.67
N SER A 11 -21.95 -17.44 -29.82
CA SER A 11 -22.61 -17.69 -31.10
C SER A 11 -22.75 -19.19 -31.44
N LEU A 12 -22.24 -20.09 -30.59
CA LEU A 12 -22.33 -21.53 -30.83
C LEU A 12 -23.77 -22.02 -30.80
N THR A 13 -24.11 -22.88 -31.76
CA THR A 13 -25.31 -23.70 -31.65
C THR A 13 -25.10 -24.73 -30.55
N VAL A 14 -25.84 -24.59 -29.46
CA VAL A 14 -25.67 -25.39 -28.25
C VAL A 14 -26.40 -26.72 -28.35
N THR A 15 -25.71 -27.79 -27.96
CA THR A 15 -26.37 -29.05 -27.57
C THR A 15 -26.33 -29.15 -26.04
N PRO A 16 -27.40 -29.65 -25.38
CA PRO A 16 -27.38 -29.79 -23.92
C PRO A 16 -26.18 -30.60 -23.44
N ASN A 17 -25.53 -30.14 -22.36
CA ASN A 17 -24.38 -30.78 -21.72
C ASN A 17 -23.10 -30.90 -22.59
N CYS A 18 -22.95 -30.06 -23.62
CA CYS A 18 -21.70 -30.03 -24.39
C CYS A 18 -20.58 -29.28 -23.65
N GLU A 19 -19.34 -29.71 -23.88
CA GLU A 19 -18.13 -29.08 -23.36
C GLU A 19 -17.28 -28.45 -24.47
N VAL A 20 -16.68 -27.30 -24.13
CA VAL A 20 -15.83 -26.52 -25.03
C VAL A 20 -14.54 -26.09 -24.32
N ASP A 21 -13.45 -26.10 -25.08
CA ASP A 21 -12.15 -25.54 -24.71
C ASP A 21 -12.03 -24.16 -25.38
N LEU A 22 -12.11 -23.11 -24.57
CA LEU A 22 -11.94 -21.72 -25.00
C LEU A 22 -10.46 -21.35 -25.02
N LEU A 23 -9.97 -20.83 -26.14
CA LEU A 23 -8.55 -20.50 -26.29
C LEU A 23 -8.15 -19.13 -25.69
N GLY A 24 -9.09 -18.19 -25.54
CA GLY A 24 -8.85 -16.86 -24.99
C GLY A 24 -10.14 -16.05 -24.80
N TYR A 25 -10.06 -14.87 -24.17
CA TYR A 25 -11.21 -13.98 -24.02
C TYR A 25 -11.55 -13.28 -25.34
N PHE A 26 -10.58 -12.54 -25.91
CA PHE A 26 -10.67 -11.86 -27.20
C PHE A 26 -9.95 -12.64 -28.30
N THR A 27 -8.74 -13.12 -28.01
CA THR A 27 -7.89 -13.85 -28.96
C THR A 27 -7.26 -15.07 -28.29
N PRO A 28 -7.06 -16.18 -29.02
CA PRO A 28 -6.35 -17.35 -28.50
C PRO A 28 -5.05 -16.99 -27.76
N GLY A 29 -4.87 -17.49 -26.55
CA GLY A 29 -3.64 -17.32 -25.76
C GLY A 29 -3.57 -16.05 -24.90
N ASP A 30 -4.61 -15.23 -24.83
CA ASP A 30 -4.61 -13.96 -24.06
C ASP A 30 -4.76 -14.13 -22.53
N GLY A 31 -4.91 -15.37 -22.05
CA GLY A 31 -5.09 -15.73 -20.64
C GLY A 31 -6.55 -15.89 -20.21
N GLY A 32 -7.51 -15.43 -21.01
CA GLY A 32 -8.94 -15.53 -20.69
C GLY A 32 -9.62 -16.85 -21.06
N GLY A 33 -8.86 -17.79 -21.65
CA GLY A 33 -9.33 -19.11 -22.07
C GLY A 33 -9.69 -20.03 -20.89
N GLY A 34 -10.13 -21.26 -21.19
CA GLY A 34 -10.50 -22.27 -20.19
C GLY A 34 -11.62 -23.19 -20.66
N ARG A 35 -11.97 -24.17 -19.82
CA ARG A 35 -13.03 -25.14 -20.13
C ARG A 35 -14.39 -24.63 -19.69
N PHE A 36 -15.41 -24.84 -20.51
CA PHE A 36 -16.80 -24.54 -20.19
C PHE A 36 -17.69 -25.74 -20.51
N TYR A 37 -18.75 -25.90 -19.73
CA TYR A 37 -19.87 -26.78 -20.07
C TYR A 37 -21.14 -25.97 -20.28
N PHE A 38 -22.04 -26.45 -21.13
CA PHE A 38 -23.34 -25.82 -21.36
C PHE A 38 -24.42 -26.40 -20.45
N ASP A 39 -24.99 -25.57 -19.58
CA ASP A 39 -26.13 -25.88 -18.73
C ASP A 39 -27.40 -25.29 -19.34
N SER A 40 -28.21 -26.12 -19.99
CA SER A 40 -29.44 -25.68 -20.65
C SER A 40 -30.53 -25.20 -19.69
N ALA A 41 -30.47 -25.58 -18.41
CA ALA A 41 -31.43 -25.20 -17.39
C ALA A 41 -31.05 -23.89 -16.67
N SER A 42 -29.81 -23.43 -16.80
CA SER A 42 -29.34 -22.23 -16.12
C SER A 42 -29.95 -20.94 -16.67
N ALA A 43 -30.37 -20.07 -15.76
CA ALA A 43 -30.84 -18.71 -16.04
C ALA A 43 -29.98 -17.64 -15.34
N ALA A 44 -28.81 -18.00 -14.81
CA ALA A 44 -27.90 -17.07 -14.13
C ALA A 44 -27.57 -15.86 -15.02
N ALA A 45 -27.25 -14.70 -14.45
CA ALA A 45 -26.85 -13.55 -15.27
C ALA A 45 -25.52 -13.83 -15.99
N ASP A 46 -25.33 -13.27 -17.18
CA ASP A 46 -24.01 -13.21 -17.82
C ASP A 46 -23.12 -12.31 -16.95
N ASP A 47 -22.02 -12.85 -16.43
CA ASP A 47 -21.05 -12.12 -15.60
C ASP A 47 -19.81 -11.69 -16.40
N GLY A 48 -19.78 -12.01 -17.69
CA GLY A 48 -18.68 -11.71 -18.58
C GLY A 48 -17.43 -12.56 -18.35
N GLY A 49 -17.45 -13.66 -17.59
CA GLY A 49 -16.26 -14.50 -17.43
C GLY A 49 -16.45 -15.94 -16.95
N THR A 50 -17.24 -16.17 -15.89
CA THR A 50 -17.51 -17.52 -15.36
C THR A 50 -18.86 -18.07 -15.80
N VAL A 51 -19.80 -17.18 -16.13
CA VAL A 51 -21.12 -17.48 -16.68
C VAL A 51 -21.31 -16.62 -17.93
N ILE A 52 -21.40 -17.27 -19.08
CA ILE A 52 -21.58 -16.60 -20.38
C ILE A 52 -22.93 -17.00 -20.96
N ALA A 53 -23.77 -16.01 -21.26
CA ALA A 53 -25.04 -16.25 -21.93
C ALA A 53 -24.83 -16.41 -23.44
N PRO A 54 -25.47 -17.38 -24.10
CA PRO A 54 -25.54 -17.42 -25.56
C PRO A 54 -26.15 -16.14 -26.13
N THR A 55 -25.80 -15.79 -27.36
CA THR A 55 -26.39 -14.66 -28.09
C THR A 55 -27.90 -14.87 -28.31
N SER A 56 -28.33 -16.12 -28.48
CA SER A 56 -29.74 -16.51 -28.62
C SER A 56 -30.04 -17.81 -27.88
N GLY A 57 -31.26 -17.91 -27.36
CA GLY A 57 -31.73 -19.07 -26.59
C GLY A 57 -31.55 -18.95 -25.07
N SER A 58 -31.96 -20.00 -24.35
CA SER A 58 -31.80 -20.14 -22.90
C SER A 58 -30.49 -20.88 -22.55
N GLY A 59 -30.22 -21.08 -21.26
CA GLY A 59 -29.04 -21.82 -20.78
C GLY A 59 -27.79 -20.96 -20.67
N ARG A 60 -26.74 -21.49 -20.05
CA ARG A 60 -25.46 -20.78 -19.82
C ARG A 60 -24.26 -21.66 -20.08
N TRP A 61 -23.23 -21.06 -20.66
CA TRP A 61 -21.88 -21.61 -20.60
C TRP A 61 -21.31 -21.30 -19.22
N LYS A 62 -21.00 -22.34 -18.46
CA LYS A 62 -20.42 -22.23 -17.13
C LYS A 62 -18.97 -22.70 -17.17
N ARG A 63 -18.06 -21.83 -16.73
CA ARG A 63 -16.64 -22.14 -16.63
C ARG A 63 -16.44 -23.27 -15.64
N ILE A 64 -15.60 -24.23 -15.99
CA ILE A 64 -15.17 -25.30 -15.10
C ILE A 64 -13.92 -24.79 -14.37
N TYR A 65 -14.07 -24.42 -13.10
CA TYR A 65 -12.97 -23.92 -12.28
C TYR A 65 -13.19 -24.25 -10.80
N SER A 66 -12.12 -24.12 -10.02
CA SER A 66 -12.13 -24.21 -8.56
C SER A 66 -11.10 -23.24 -8.00
N GLY A 67 -11.39 -22.59 -6.88
CA GLY A 67 -10.46 -21.65 -6.25
C GLY A 67 -10.57 -20.24 -6.81
N ALA A 68 -9.42 -19.61 -7.08
CA ALA A 68 -9.33 -18.22 -7.53
C ALA A 68 -9.97 -18.00 -8.90
N VAL A 69 -10.53 -16.80 -9.13
CA VAL A 69 -10.88 -16.31 -10.46
C VAL A 69 -9.78 -15.40 -10.98
N SER A 70 -9.44 -15.50 -12.26
CA SER A 70 -8.49 -14.57 -12.89
C SER A 70 -9.23 -13.37 -13.48
N VAL A 71 -8.68 -12.16 -13.29
CA VAL A 71 -9.19 -10.95 -13.98
C VAL A 71 -9.17 -11.10 -15.51
N ASP A 72 -8.29 -11.93 -16.05
CA ASP A 72 -8.17 -12.20 -17.48
C ASP A 72 -9.41 -12.91 -18.04
N TRP A 73 -10.11 -13.68 -17.20
CA TRP A 73 -11.35 -14.37 -17.58
C TRP A 73 -12.50 -13.40 -17.87
N PHE A 74 -12.40 -12.16 -17.37
CA PHE A 74 -13.37 -11.09 -17.56
C PHE A 74 -12.92 -10.07 -18.62
N GLY A 75 -11.86 -10.38 -19.37
CA GLY A 75 -11.35 -9.55 -20.46
C GLY A 75 -10.25 -8.57 -20.07
N ALA A 76 -9.59 -8.74 -18.93
CA ALA A 76 -8.38 -7.98 -18.59
C ALA A 76 -7.15 -8.46 -19.40
N THR A 77 -7.26 -8.54 -20.73
CA THR A 77 -6.22 -9.16 -21.58
C THR A 77 -5.64 -8.24 -22.64
N GLY A 78 -6.12 -6.99 -22.73
CA GLY A 78 -5.69 -6.00 -23.71
C GLY A 78 -5.05 -4.74 -23.11
N SER A 79 -4.66 -3.81 -23.99
CA SER A 79 -4.00 -2.54 -23.64
C SER A 79 -4.94 -1.38 -23.29
N GLY A 80 -6.26 -1.61 -23.34
CA GLY A 80 -7.29 -0.62 -23.01
C GLY A 80 -7.52 -0.51 -21.50
N ASP A 81 -8.49 0.32 -21.12
CA ASP A 81 -8.96 0.36 -19.72
C ASP A 81 -9.66 -0.96 -19.37
N VAL A 82 -9.14 -1.66 -18.36
CA VAL A 82 -9.64 -2.95 -17.90
C VAL A 82 -10.47 -2.85 -16.62
N SER A 83 -10.84 -1.64 -16.20
CA SER A 83 -11.58 -1.42 -14.95
C SER A 83 -12.85 -2.27 -14.83
N ALA A 84 -13.61 -2.43 -15.91
CA ALA A 84 -14.81 -3.26 -15.92
C ALA A 84 -14.52 -4.74 -15.61
N ALA A 85 -13.41 -5.28 -16.12
CA ALA A 85 -12.99 -6.66 -15.87
C ALA A 85 -12.56 -6.85 -14.41
N PHE A 86 -11.83 -5.89 -13.83
CA PHE A 86 -11.46 -5.90 -12.42
C PHE A 86 -12.68 -5.79 -11.51
N VAL A 87 -13.66 -4.94 -11.85
CA VAL A 87 -14.93 -4.84 -11.12
C VAL A 87 -15.70 -6.15 -11.17
N ALA A 88 -15.80 -6.79 -12.35
CA ALA A 88 -16.45 -8.09 -12.49
C ALA A 88 -15.76 -9.17 -11.64
N ALA A 89 -14.43 -9.24 -11.63
CA ALA A 89 -13.68 -10.17 -10.80
C ALA A 89 -13.81 -9.86 -9.29
N SER A 90 -13.94 -8.59 -8.91
CA SER A 90 -14.02 -8.16 -7.50
C SER A 90 -15.23 -8.68 -6.74
N VAL A 91 -16.22 -9.30 -7.40
CA VAL A 91 -17.37 -9.93 -6.71
C VAL A 91 -17.03 -11.28 -6.11
N PHE A 92 -15.90 -11.87 -6.50
CA PHE A 92 -15.45 -13.17 -6.01
C PHE A 92 -14.52 -13.02 -4.80
N PRO A 93 -14.48 -14.02 -3.90
CA PRO A 93 -13.69 -13.96 -2.67
C PRO A 93 -12.19 -14.08 -2.90
N VAL A 94 -11.76 -14.72 -3.98
CA VAL A 94 -10.33 -14.88 -4.31
C VAL A 94 -10.11 -14.48 -5.77
N VAL A 95 -9.37 -13.40 -5.97
CA VAL A 95 -9.07 -12.83 -7.28
C VAL A 95 -7.58 -12.92 -7.56
N GLU A 96 -7.24 -13.46 -8.71
CA GLU A 96 -5.88 -13.55 -9.22
C GLU A 96 -5.66 -12.53 -10.34
N CYS A 97 -4.50 -11.87 -10.30
CA CYS A 97 -4.02 -10.98 -11.34
C CYS A 97 -2.74 -11.54 -11.95
N SER A 98 -2.79 -11.90 -13.23
CA SER A 98 -1.65 -12.47 -13.95
C SER A 98 -0.48 -11.49 -14.08
N ALA A 99 0.71 -12.02 -14.35
CA ALA A 99 1.93 -11.23 -14.57
C ALA A 99 1.86 -10.43 -15.88
N ARG A 100 1.25 -9.24 -15.85
CA ARG A 100 1.17 -8.32 -17.00
C ARG A 100 0.97 -6.87 -16.55
N THR A 101 1.04 -5.96 -17.50
CA THR A 101 0.65 -4.57 -17.28
C THR A 101 -0.83 -4.37 -17.60
N TYR A 102 -1.57 -3.83 -16.63
CA TYR A 102 -2.98 -3.47 -16.75
C TYR A 102 -3.13 -1.96 -16.70
N ARG A 103 -3.95 -1.38 -17.59
CA ARG A 103 -4.43 0.00 -17.44
C ARG A 103 -5.81 -0.02 -16.80
N MET A 104 -5.94 0.53 -15.60
CA MET A 104 -7.16 0.52 -14.80
C MET A 104 -7.48 1.95 -14.38
N ASP A 105 -8.33 2.64 -15.15
CA ASP A 105 -8.67 4.05 -14.93
C ASP A 105 -9.75 4.26 -13.84
N GLY A 106 -10.38 3.18 -13.38
CA GLY A 106 -11.36 3.15 -12.29
C GLY A 106 -10.78 2.73 -10.94
N THR A 107 -11.59 2.85 -9.90
CA THR A 107 -11.25 2.44 -8.53
C THR A 107 -11.85 1.08 -8.22
N ILE A 108 -11.05 0.19 -7.61
CA ILE A 108 -11.50 -1.12 -7.15
C ILE A 108 -11.67 -1.12 -5.64
N ALA A 109 -12.89 -1.39 -5.19
CA ALA A 109 -13.21 -1.59 -3.78
C ALA A 109 -12.93 -3.03 -3.36
N ILE A 110 -11.99 -3.21 -2.44
CA ILE A 110 -11.71 -4.48 -1.76
C ILE A 110 -12.86 -4.78 -0.80
N LYS A 111 -13.28 -6.04 -0.74
CA LYS A 111 -14.41 -6.49 0.07
C LYS A 111 -13.95 -7.27 1.30
N ALA A 112 -14.83 -7.38 2.29
CA ALA A 112 -14.56 -8.16 3.49
C ALA A 112 -14.21 -9.62 3.15
N ASN A 113 -13.19 -10.17 3.82
CA ASN A 113 -12.67 -11.53 3.61
C ASN A 113 -12.18 -11.83 2.19
N GLN A 114 -11.91 -10.81 1.37
CA GLN A 114 -11.42 -10.98 0.01
C GLN A 114 -9.90 -11.15 -0.03
N LEU A 115 -9.41 -12.00 -0.93
CA LEU A 115 -8.00 -12.14 -1.29
C LEU A 115 -7.78 -11.62 -2.71
N TRP A 116 -6.89 -10.64 -2.85
CA TRP A 116 -6.26 -10.25 -4.12
C TRP A 116 -4.84 -10.80 -4.17
N ASP A 117 -4.56 -11.62 -5.17
CA ASP A 117 -3.32 -12.36 -5.36
C ASP A 117 -2.68 -11.99 -6.70
N PHE A 118 -1.64 -11.14 -6.67
CA PHE A 118 -0.97 -10.65 -7.86
C PHE A 118 0.29 -11.45 -8.15
N LYS A 119 0.45 -11.87 -9.41
CA LYS A 119 1.54 -12.75 -9.85
C LYS A 119 2.69 -11.99 -10.52
N GLY A 120 2.97 -10.76 -10.09
CA GLY A 120 3.93 -9.86 -10.75
C GLY A 120 3.26 -8.85 -11.70
N ALA A 121 2.03 -8.45 -11.40
CA ALA A 121 1.30 -7.48 -12.21
C ALA A 121 1.86 -6.06 -12.03
N THR A 122 1.74 -5.24 -13.07
CA THR A 122 1.87 -3.77 -12.96
C THR A 122 0.52 -3.14 -13.26
N ILE A 123 -0.02 -2.36 -12.34
CA ILE A 123 -1.29 -1.64 -12.54
C ILE A 123 -0.96 -0.16 -12.74
N THR A 124 -1.41 0.38 -13.86
CA THR A 124 -1.28 1.79 -14.25
C THR A 124 -2.65 2.42 -14.40
N HIS A 125 -2.74 3.74 -14.42
CA HIS A 125 -3.94 4.48 -14.77
C HIS A 125 -3.57 5.79 -15.49
N THR A 126 -4.56 6.51 -16.01
CA THR A 126 -4.38 7.79 -16.71
C THR A 126 -5.11 8.96 -16.06
N ASP A 127 -5.82 8.70 -14.96
CA ASP A 127 -6.61 9.70 -14.23
C ASP A 127 -6.03 9.99 -12.83
N PRO A 128 -5.33 11.12 -12.61
CA PRO A 128 -4.74 11.48 -11.32
C PRO A 128 -5.79 11.92 -10.26
N SER A 129 -7.08 11.89 -10.59
CA SER A 129 -8.17 12.17 -9.64
C SER A 129 -8.65 10.93 -8.87
N LYS A 130 -8.04 9.75 -9.13
CA LYS A 130 -8.52 8.46 -8.62
C LYS A 130 -7.57 7.81 -7.63
N LYS A 131 -8.17 7.03 -6.74
CA LYS A 131 -7.50 6.03 -5.92
C LYS A 131 -7.56 4.71 -6.68
N MET A 132 -6.48 3.95 -6.79
CA MET A 132 -6.52 2.70 -7.56
C MET A 132 -7.29 1.61 -6.81
N PHE A 133 -6.92 1.34 -5.56
CA PHE A 133 -7.58 0.37 -4.69
C PHE A 133 -8.02 1.01 -3.39
N THR A 134 -9.23 0.69 -2.94
CA THR A 134 -9.77 1.16 -1.66
C THR A 134 -10.31 0.02 -0.83
N ALA A 135 -10.05 0.06 0.47
CA ALA A 135 -10.73 -0.74 1.48
C ALA A 135 -11.32 0.22 2.51
N THR A 136 -12.64 0.22 2.67
CA THR A 136 -13.34 1.12 3.59
C THR A 136 -14.31 0.32 4.45
N THR A 137 -14.08 0.32 5.76
CA THR A 137 -14.93 -0.39 6.74
C THR A 137 -15.18 -1.86 6.38
N VAL A 138 -14.13 -2.54 5.91
CA VAL A 138 -14.14 -3.96 5.53
C VAL A 138 -12.97 -4.69 6.19
N ASP A 139 -13.25 -5.86 6.75
CA ASP A 139 -12.28 -6.58 7.57
C ASP A 139 -11.83 -7.90 6.93
N GLY A 140 -10.68 -8.41 7.37
CA GLY A 140 -10.22 -9.77 7.07
C GLY A 140 -9.74 -10.01 5.65
N TRP A 141 -9.47 -8.95 4.88
CA TRP A 141 -9.01 -9.06 3.50
C TRP A 141 -7.48 -9.19 3.40
N THR A 142 -6.99 -9.64 2.25
CA THR A 142 -5.56 -9.76 1.94
C THR A 142 -5.29 -9.22 0.55
N PHE A 143 -4.24 -8.41 0.41
CA PHE A 143 -3.76 -7.86 -0.84
C PHE A 143 -2.28 -8.19 -0.95
N ARG A 144 -1.93 -9.21 -1.74
CA ARG A 144 -0.56 -9.74 -1.79
C ARG A 144 0.02 -9.75 -3.20
N GLY A 145 1.27 -9.33 -3.28
CA GLY A 145 2.07 -9.27 -4.48
C GLY A 145 2.85 -10.56 -4.79
N PRO A 146 3.84 -10.45 -5.71
CA PRO A 146 4.41 -9.18 -6.19
C PRO A 146 3.46 -8.37 -7.08
N VAL A 147 3.34 -7.06 -6.82
CA VAL A 147 2.59 -6.11 -7.66
C VAL A 147 3.23 -4.73 -7.63
N VAL A 148 3.19 -4.01 -8.74
CA VAL A 148 3.54 -2.59 -8.81
C VAL A 148 2.30 -1.77 -9.14
N LEU A 149 1.90 -0.88 -8.24
CA LEU A 149 0.92 0.17 -8.48
C LEU A 149 1.67 1.42 -8.95
N LYS A 150 1.25 1.99 -10.08
CA LYS A 150 1.96 3.11 -10.72
C LYS A 150 1.00 4.26 -11.02
N GLY A 151 1.25 5.39 -10.36
CA GLY A 151 0.58 6.67 -10.59
C GLY A 151 1.25 7.54 -11.66
N LEU A 152 0.97 8.84 -11.61
CA LEU A 152 1.30 9.84 -12.63
C LEU A 152 2.10 11.04 -12.11
N LEU A 153 2.65 10.98 -10.91
CA LEU A 153 3.55 12.00 -10.37
C LEU A 153 4.75 12.19 -11.30
N VAL A 154 5.02 13.44 -11.68
CA VAL A 154 6.19 13.83 -12.49
C VAL A 154 7.05 14.82 -11.71
N SER A 155 6.44 15.71 -10.93
CA SER A 155 7.13 16.77 -10.20
C SER A 155 6.64 16.88 -8.76
N SER A 156 7.48 17.40 -7.85
CA SER A 156 7.08 17.62 -6.45
C SER A 156 5.94 18.62 -6.25
N GLY A 157 5.63 19.41 -7.29
CA GLY A 157 4.51 20.33 -7.32
C GLY A 157 3.17 19.67 -7.61
N ASP A 158 3.16 18.43 -8.12
CA ASP A 158 1.92 17.74 -8.43
C ASP A 158 1.26 17.29 -7.11
N THR A 159 -0.03 17.60 -7.00
CA THR A 159 -0.86 17.31 -5.82
C THR A 159 -2.25 16.94 -6.30
N GLY A 160 -2.88 15.94 -5.69
CA GLY A 160 -4.21 15.51 -6.09
C GLY A 160 -4.74 14.39 -5.22
N ALA A 161 -5.88 13.81 -5.59
CA ALA A 161 -6.47 12.67 -4.88
C ALA A 161 -5.83 11.31 -5.23
N GLU A 162 -4.70 11.34 -5.95
CA GLU A 162 -4.05 10.16 -6.52
C GLU A 162 -3.35 9.30 -5.48
N GLU A 163 -3.83 8.08 -5.30
CA GLU A 163 -3.31 7.15 -4.30
C GLU A 163 -3.35 5.70 -4.81
N GLY A 164 -2.34 4.91 -4.43
CA GLY A 164 -2.25 3.50 -4.84
C GLY A 164 -3.24 2.61 -4.10
N LEU A 165 -2.94 2.33 -2.84
CA LEU A 165 -3.80 1.54 -1.95
C LEU A 165 -4.24 2.38 -0.75
N VAL A 166 -5.54 2.55 -0.59
CA VAL A 166 -6.13 3.34 0.52
C VAL A 166 -6.94 2.44 1.44
N ILE A 167 -6.63 2.50 2.73
CA ILE A 167 -7.19 1.65 3.78
C ILE A 167 -7.81 2.57 4.83
N SER A 168 -9.10 2.41 5.11
CA SER A 168 -9.82 3.27 6.06
C SER A 168 -10.77 2.45 6.92
N GLY A 169 -10.60 2.51 8.24
CA GLY A 169 -11.47 1.82 9.20
C GLY A 169 -11.53 0.30 9.05
N CYS A 170 -10.43 -0.33 8.63
CA CYS A 170 -10.34 -1.78 8.37
C CYS A 170 -9.56 -2.49 9.48
N ASN A 171 -9.96 -3.72 9.80
CA ASN A 171 -9.25 -4.62 10.71
C ASN A 171 -8.83 -5.91 10.01
N LYS A 172 -7.84 -6.61 10.59
CA LYS A 172 -7.37 -7.94 10.19
C LYS A 172 -6.92 -8.03 8.74
N TYR A 173 -6.51 -6.91 8.17
CA TYR A 173 -6.04 -6.86 6.80
C TYR A 173 -4.56 -7.21 6.69
N ARG A 174 -4.17 -7.76 5.54
CA ARG A 174 -2.77 -8.05 5.21
C ARG A 174 -2.42 -7.44 3.87
N VAL A 175 -1.34 -6.67 3.84
CA VAL A 175 -0.74 -6.13 2.63
C VAL A 175 0.68 -6.65 2.55
N SER A 176 1.03 -7.36 1.49
CA SER A 176 2.38 -7.89 1.34
C SER A 176 2.93 -7.77 -0.07
N GLU A 177 4.23 -7.52 -0.22
CA GLU A 177 4.92 -7.47 -1.52
C GLU A 177 4.29 -6.47 -2.52
N VAL A 178 3.76 -5.37 -1.99
CA VAL A 178 3.17 -4.28 -2.79
C VAL A 178 4.22 -3.20 -3.01
N GLY A 179 4.52 -2.93 -4.27
CA GLY A 179 5.25 -1.76 -4.72
C GLY A 179 4.31 -0.64 -5.13
N ALA A 180 4.62 0.59 -4.74
CA ALA A 180 3.89 1.77 -5.18
C ALA A 180 4.86 2.85 -5.70
N THR A 181 4.56 3.44 -6.86
CA THR A 181 5.41 4.45 -7.48
C THR A 181 4.62 5.56 -8.16
N LEU A 182 5.19 6.77 -8.14
CA LEU A 182 4.66 7.95 -8.82
C LEU A 182 3.26 8.39 -8.36
N PHE A 183 2.90 8.30 -7.08
CA PHE A 183 1.61 8.82 -6.61
C PHE A 183 1.67 10.27 -6.13
N GLN A 184 0.73 11.11 -6.60
CA GLN A 184 0.62 12.53 -6.21
C GLN A 184 0.17 12.79 -4.78
N THR A 185 -0.33 11.78 -4.05
CA THR A 185 -0.53 11.85 -2.59
C THR A 185 0.25 10.76 -1.86
N ALA A 186 -0.10 9.49 -2.05
CA ALA A 186 0.54 8.40 -1.33
C ALA A 186 0.54 7.09 -2.11
N GLY A 187 1.63 6.32 -1.99
CA GLY A 187 1.69 4.97 -2.53
C GLY A 187 0.77 4.01 -1.78
N ILE A 188 0.95 3.92 -0.46
CA ILE A 188 0.06 3.22 0.46
C ILE A 188 -0.39 4.21 1.53
N HIS A 189 -1.70 4.25 1.79
CA HIS A 189 -2.31 5.16 2.73
C HIS A 189 -3.22 4.42 3.70
N ILE A 190 -2.88 4.45 4.99
CA ILE A 190 -3.79 4.13 6.10
C ILE A 190 -4.45 5.44 6.54
N ALA A 191 -5.65 5.67 6.03
CA ALA A 191 -6.40 6.91 6.19
C ALA A 191 -7.28 6.89 7.44
N ALA A 192 -7.71 8.09 7.86
CA ALA A 192 -8.79 8.25 8.83
C ALA A 192 -10.05 7.46 8.42
N GLY A 193 -10.82 6.98 9.40
CA GLY A 193 -11.98 6.14 9.11
C GLY A 193 -12.90 5.88 10.28
N LEU A 194 -14.05 5.24 9.99
CA LEU A 194 -14.96 4.78 11.02
C LEU A 194 -14.44 3.47 11.60
N PHE A 195 -14.20 3.46 12.91
CA PHE A 195 -13.72 2.29 13.62
C PHE A 195 -14.89 1.44 14.17
N ALA A 196 -14.96 0.17 13.78
CA ALA A 196 -16.03 -0.75 14.18
C ALA A 196 -15.55 -2.03 14.92
N GLY A 197 -14.31 -2.08 15.38
CA GLY A 197 -13.66 -3.33 15.86
C GLY A 197 -12.93 -3.24 17.20
N SER A 198 -11.97 -4.13 17.43
CA SER A 198 -11.01 -4.06 18.52
C SER A 198 -9.72 -3.40 18.03
N LYS A 199 -9.16 -2.46 18.79
CA LYS A 199 -7.99 -1.67 18.35
C LYS A 199 -6.76 -2.55 18.12
N GLY A 200 -6.65 -3.68 18.82
CA GLY A 200 -5.53 -4.61 18.67
C GLY A 200 -5.56 -5.49 17.42
N ASP A 201 -6.64 -5.48 16.65
CA ASP A 201 -6.85 -6.35 15.49
C ASP A 201 -6.61 -5.61 14.15
N GLN A 202 -5.86 -4.50 14.13
CA GLN A 202 -5.55 -3.77 12.90
C GLN A 202 -4.61 -4.53 11.95
N GLY A 203 -4.15 -3.89 10.88
CA GLY A 203 -3.52 -4.59 9.78
C GLY A 203 -2.01 -4.72 9.84
N GLN A 204 -1.53 -5.54 8.91
CA GLN A 204 -0.12 -5.85 8.72
C GLN A 204 0.32 -5.42 7.33
N ILE A 205 1.44 -4.70 7.23
CA ILE A 205 2.13 -4.34 5.98
C ILE A 205 3.52 -4.97 6.02
N THR A 206 3.82 -5.90 5.11
CA THR A 206 5.05 -6.70 5.13
C THR A 206 5.73 -6.70 3.76
N ASP A 207 7.03 -6.39 3.71
CA ASP A 207 7.83 -6.46 2.48
C ASP A 207 7.28 -5.58 1.33
N CYS A 208 6.59 -4.51 1.67
CA CYS A 208 6.09 -3.51 0.73
C CYS A 208 7.13 -2.40 0.50
N TRP A 209 6.97 -1.64 -0.57
CA TRP A 209 7.86 -0.52 -0.85
C TRP A 209 7.18 0.63 -1.57
N GLY A 210 7.70 1.83 -1.34
CA GLY A 210 7.29 3.05 -2.03
C GLY A 210 8.48 3.75 -2.65
N THR A 211 8.45 4.02 -3.96
CA THR A 211 9.50 4.81 -4.62
C THR A 211 8.95 5.94 -5.48
N GLU A 212 9.61 7.09 -5.47
CA GLU A 212 9.24 8.24 -6.33
C GLU A 212 7.79 8.72 -6.12
N ASN A 213 7.23 8.55 -4.93
CA ASN A 213 5.91 9.08 -4.58
C ASN A 213 6.03 10.43 -3.87
N ARG A 214 4.91 11.14 -3.74
CA ARG A 214 4.82 12.24 -2.77
C ARG A 214 5.01 11.71 -1.35
N VAL A 215 4.27 10.68 -0.97
CA VAL A 215 4.51 9.92 0.26
C VAL A 215 4.59 8.43 -0.07
N GLY A 216 5.64 7.74 0.37
CA GLY A 216 5.74 6.28 0.18
C GLY A 216 4.67 5.54 0.98
N LEU A 217 4.72 5.70 2.31
CA LEU A 217 3.69 5.24 3.25
C LEU A 217 3.14 6.42 4.06
N LEU A 218 1.82 6.65 3.96
CA LEU A 218 1.10 7.65 4.74
C LEU A 218 0.20 6.95 5.77
N ILE A 219 0.28 7.40 7.02
CA ILE A 219 -0.61 6.98 8.10
C ILE A 219 -1.18 8.25 8.72
N ASP A 220 -2.49 8.47 8.58
CA ASP A 220 -3.16 9.69 9.04
C ASP A 220 -3.15 9.80 10.57
N ASN A 221 -3.24 11.04 11.09
CA ASN A 221 -3.48 11.27 12.52
C ASN A 221 -4.96 10.99 12.87
N ASP A 222 -5.29 9.72 13.02
CA ASP A 222 -6.63 9.26 13.38
C ASP A 222 -6.57 7.96 14.18
N SER A 223 -7.46 7.78 15.15
CA SER A 223 -7.48 6.57 15.96
C SER A 223 -7.88 5.30 15.21
N ALA A 224 -8.56 5.42 14.07
CA ALA A 224 -8.81 4.30 13.17
C ALA A 224 -7.58 3.89 12.36
N ALA A 225 -6.49 4.65 12.39
CA ALA A 225 -5.21 4.36 11.74
C ALA A 225 -4.09 3.90 12.70
N GLU A 226 -4.40 3.70 13.99
CA GLU A 226 -3.46 3.23 15.03
C GLU A 226 -3.22 1.71 15.01
N TYR A 227 -2.28 1.16 15.78
CA TYR A 227 -2.12 -0.31 15.98
C TYR A 227 -1.76 -1.13 14.73
N ASN A 228 -1.27 -0.48 13.68
CA ASN A 228 -0.76 -1.17 12.50
C ASN A 228 0.65 -1.71 12.76
N THR A 229 0.96 -2.87 12.18
CA THR A 229 2.32 -3.42 12.15
C THR A 229 2.89 -3.32 10.74
N VAL A 230 4.02 -2.64 10.60
CA VAL A 230 4.78 -2.51 9.36
C VAL A 230 6.11 -3.21 9.54
N SER A 231 6.49 -4.06 8.59
CA SER A 231 7.77 -4.76 8.63
C SER A 231 8.44 -4.80 7.26
N ASN A 232 9.78 -4.63 7.26
CA ASN A 232 10.61 -4.64 6.06
C ASN A 232 10.14 -3.68 4.96
N PHE A 233 9.54 -2.55 5.32
CA PHE A 233 9.08 -1.58 4.33
C PHE A 233 10.26 -0.74 3.81
N ASN A 234 10.37 -0.62 2.49
CA ASN A 234 11.43 0.16 1.86
C ASN A 234 10.87 1.43 1.21
N ALA A 235 11.49 2.58 1.47
CA ALA A 235 11.09 3.86 0.93
C ALA A 235 12.28 4.60 0.30
N SER A 236 12.23 4.87 -1.00
CA SER A 236 13.29 5.59 -1.71
C SER A 236 12.79 6.67 -2.66
N TRP A 237 13.56 7.75 -2.86
CA TRP A 237 13.25 8.78 -3.87
C TRP A 237 11.88 9.44 -3.73
N ASN A 238 11.21 9.29 -2.59
CA ASN A 238 9.93 9.96 -2.34
C ASN A 238 10.19 11.39 -1.87
N ILE A 239 9.19 12.26 -1.97
CA ILE A 239 9.25 13.55 -1.27
C ILE A 239 9.27 13.27 0.24
N THR A 240 8.38 12.40 0.74
CA THR A 240 8.44 11.85 2.09
C THR A 240 8.44 10.33 2.02
N GLY A 241 9.42 9.65 2.62
CA GLY A 241 9.49 8.20 2.63
C GLY A 241 8.32 7.61 3.41
N VAL A 242 8.24 7.96 4.69
CA VAL A 242 7.16 7.54 5.60
C VAL A 242 6.65 8.75 6.39
N GLN A 243 5.34 8.99 6.36
CA GLN A 243 4.67 9.99 7.20
C GLN A 243 3.69 9.31 8.14
N ILE A 244 3.81 9.58 9.45
CA ILE A 244 2.94 9.00 10.48
C ILE A 244 2.36 10.09 11.37
N GLY A 245 1.04 10.18 11.37
CA GLY A 245 0.25 10.96 12.31
C GLY A 245 -0.36 10.09 13.41
N ALA A 246 -0.85 8.89 13.10
CA ALA A 246 -1.45 7.99 14.09
C ALA A 246 -0.44 7.53 15.14
N GLY A 247 -0.97 7.16 16.30
CA GLY A 247 -0.18 6.45 17.29
C GLY A 247 -0.19 4.94 17.22
N ASN A 248 0.48 4.31 18.18
CA ASN A 248 0.55 2.86 18.37
C ASN A 248 0.95 2.03 17.13
N THR A 249 1.55 2.64 16.10
CA THR A 249 2.07 1.91 14.93
C THR A 249 3.44 1.34 15.27
N ILE A 250 3.66 0.08 14.95
CA ILE A 250 4.94 -0.61 15.11
C ILE A 250 5.57 -0.79 13.74
N PHE A 251 6.81 -0.35 13.60
CA PHE A 251 7.63 -0.50 12.40
C PHE A 251 8.88 -1.30 12.75
N THR A 252 9.15 -2.41 12.05
CA THR A 252 10.32 -3.27 12.31
C THR A 252 11.09 -3.56 11.03
N GLY A 253 12.38 -3.22 11.00
CA GLY A 253 13.23 -3.40 9.82
C GLY A 253 12.86 -2.50 8.64
N GLY A 254 13.53 -2.72 7.52
CA GLY A 254 13.36 -1.91 6.30
C GLY A 254 14.39 -0.78 6.16
N THR A 255 14.27 -0.05 5.05
CA THR A 255 15.23 0.97 4.63
C THR A 255 14.51 2.21 4.09
N ILE A 256 14.77 3.37 4.67
CA ILE A 256 14.15 4.66 4.33
C ILE A 256 15.26 5.62 3.93
N ILE A 257 15.53 5.70 2.63
CA ILE A 257 16.72 6.37 2.09
C ILE A 257 16.43 7.24 0.87
N GLN A 258 17.26 8.23 0.55
CA GLN A 258 17.15 9.01 -0.70
C GLN A 258 15.80 9.74 -0.86
N ASN A 259 15.07 9.98 0.23
CA ASN A 259 13.85 10.78 0.21
C ASN A 259 14.18 12.24 0.56
N THR A 260 13.34 13.21 0.22
CA THR A 260 13.52 14.59 0.75
C THR A 260 13.34 14.61 2.27
N TYR A 261 12.34 13.89 2.78
CA TYR A 261 12.14 13.61 4.20
C TYR A 261 12.07 12.09 4.39
N GLY A 262 12.90 11.51 5.26
CA GLY A 262 12.89 10.08 5.55
C GLY A 262 11.64 9.67 6.32
N VAL A 263 11.68 9.86 7.64
CA VAL A 263 10.53 9.66 8.54
C VAL A 263 10.01 11.03 9.01
N LYS A 264 8.74 11.31 8.73
CA LYS A 264 8.05 12.51 9.20
C LYS A 264 6.92 12.14 10.17
N LEU A 265 7.09 12.50 11.43
CA LEU A 265 6.05 12.38 12.45
C LEU A 265 5.28 13.70 12.53
N VAL A 266 3.95 13.64 12.50
CA VAL A 266 3.09 14.85 12.45
C VAL A 266 2.14 14.97 13.64
N GLY A 267 1.85 16.22 13.98
CA GLY A 267 0.99 16.70 15.06
C GLY A 267 -0.46 16.20 15.06
N GLY A 268 -1.08 16.07 16.24
CA GLY A 268 -2.52 15.82 16.38
C GLY A 268 -2.98 15.18 17.70
N GLY A 269 -4.30 14.97 17.85
CA GLY A 269 -4.93 14.67 19.14
C GLY A 269 -4.47 13.39 19.85
N ASN A 270 -4.23 12.30 19.11
CA ASN A 270 -3.63 11.07 19.64
C ASN A 270 -2.46 10.63 18.75
N ASN A 271 -1.59 11.56 18.42
CA ASN A 271 -0.44 11.31 17.58
C ASN A 271 0.73 10.69 18.34
N GLY A 272 1.70 10.10 17.63
CA GLY A 272 2.94 9.67 18.26
C GLY A 272 2.84 8.33 19.02
N HIS A 273 3.66 8.04 20.01
CA HIS A 273 3.66 6.81 20.83
C HIS A 273 3.68 5.47 20.05
N GLY A 274 4.23 5.47 18.84
CA GLY A 274 4.61 4.28 18.08
C GLY A 274 6.09 3.92 18.25
N ILE A 275 6.54 2.94 17.46
CA ILE A 275 7.91 2.42 17.51
C ILE A 275 8.45 2.23 16.09
N PHE A 276 9.66 2.71 15.83
CA PHE A 276 10.54 2.21 14.76
C PHE A 276 11.65 1.37 15.39
N SER A 277 11.82 0.14 14.92
CA SER A 277 12.79 -0.82 15.45
C SER A 277 13.70 -1.35 14.34
N GLY A 278 15.01 -1.16 14.46
CA GLY A 278 15.99 -1.75 13.55
C GLY A 278 15.93 -1.26 12.10
N VAL A 279 15.56 0.01 11.90
CA VAL A 279 15.38 0.60 10.55
C VAL A 279 16.62 1.38 10.12
N ASN A 280 17.02 1.25 8.86
CA ASN A 280 18.03 2.10 8.26
C ASN A 280 17.38 3.40 7.74
N ILE A 281 17.80 4.55 8.27
CA ILE A 281 17.25 5.87 7.92
C ILE A 281 18.40 6.81 7.59
N ASN A 282 18.78 6.90 6.33
CA ASN A 282 19.97 7.65 5.91
C ASN A 282 19.86 8.21 4.48
N HIS A 283 20.81 9.04 4.06
CA HIS A 283 20.82 9.62 2.71
C HIS A 283 19.52 10.35 2.33
N ASN A 284 18.76 10.83 3.30
CA ASN A 284 17.58 11.64 3.03
C ASN A 284 18.00 13.11 2.92
N GLY A 285 17.43 13.85 1.97
CA GLY A 285 17.82 15.21 1.62
C GLY A 285 17.75 16.16 2.80
N ASN A 286 16.55 16.56 3.23
CA ASN A 286 16.38 17.53 4.30
C ASN A 286 16.53 16.86 5.68
N HIS A 287 15.72 15.84 5.96
CA HIS A 287 15.65 15.23 7.29
C HIS A 287 15.62 13.71 7.20
N ASN A 288 16.43 13.04 8.01
CA ASN A 288 16.25 11.63 8.30
C ASN A 288 15.01 11.43 9.18
N ILE A 289 14.89 12.24 10.24
CA ILE A 289 13.73 12.25 11.13
C ILE A 289 13.28 13.70 11.32
N LEU A 290 12.01 13.97 11.05
CA LEU A 290 11.34 15.23 11.38
C LEU A 290 10.14 14.93 12.29
N ALA A 291 10.19 15.37 13.54
CA ALA A 291 9.03 15.39 14.42
C ALA A 291 8.46 16.81 14.48
N ASP A 292 7.20 16.94 14.10
CA ASP A 292 6.51 18.23 13.98
C ASP A 292 5.23 18.23 14.80
N ALA A 293 5.21 19.00 15.90
CA ALA A 293 4.10 19.07 16.86
C ALA A 293 3.68 17.72 17.50
N VAL A 294 4.62 16.80 17.72
CA VAL A 294 4.35 15.49 18.33
C VAL A 294 4.24 15.57 19.84
N THR A 295 3.08 15.27 20.44
CA THR A 295 2.86 15.52 21.87
C THR A 295 2.90 14.28 22.77
N ASN A 296 2.69 13.08 22.21
CA ASN A 296 2.73 11.84 23.00
C ASN A 296 4.01 11.00 22.76
N GLY A 297 5.02 11.58 22.10
CA GLY A 297 6.31 10.93 21.84
C GLY A 297 6.36 10.02 20.63
N HIS A 298 7.46 9.31 20.44
CA HIS A 298 7.64 8.21 19.50
C HIS A 298 9.01 7.57 19.77
N THR A 299 9.12 6.24 19.66
CA THR A 299 10.39 5.55 19.96
C THR A 299 11.08 5.09 18.69
N PHE A 300 12.38 5.36 18.59
CA PHE A 300 13.29 4.76 17.62
C PHE A 300 14.27 3.90 18.41
N ILE A 301 14.26 2.59 18.17
CA ILE A 301 15.12 1.62 18.84
C ILE A 301 15.94 0.85 17.80
N GLY A 302 17.23 0.63 18.00
CA GLY A 302 17.98 -0.20 17.03
C GLY A 302 18.25 0.46 15.68
N CYS A 303 17.81 1.70 15.47
CA CYS A 303 17.86 2.34 14.15
C CYS A 303 19.26 2.86 13.83
N HIS A 304 19.61 2.81 12.55
CA HIS A 304 20.85 3.37 12.02
C HIS A 304 20.53 4.65 11.26
N ILE A 305 20.96 5.79 11.82
CA ILE A 305 20.64 7.12 11.33
C ILE A 305 21.95 7.83 10.93
N TYR A 306 22.16 8.00 9.63
CA TYR A 306 23.35 8.66 9.07
C TYR A 306 22.93 9.88 8.24
N GLY A 307 23.35 11.06 8.68
CA GLY A 307 23.18 12.32 7.97
C GLY A 307 24.32 12.54 6.98
N ASP A 308 24.02 13.16 5.85
CA ASP A 308 25.01 13.38 4.79
C ASP A 308 25.87 14.62 5.02
N SER A 309 25.35 15.57 5.80
CA SER A 309 26.08 16.78 6.22
C SER A 309 25.41 17.43 7.43
N SER A 310 25.92 18.58 7.88
CA SER A 310 25.26 19.38 8.92
C SER A 310 23.92 19.98 8.49
N SER A 311 23.60 19.98 7.20
CA SER A 311 22.38 20.55 6.63
C SER A 311 21.54 19.57 5.82
N ALA A 312 21.96 18.30 5.73
CA ALA A 312 21.27 17.27 4.98
C ALA A 312 21.20 15.97 5.79
N GLY A 313 20.05 15.30 5.79
CA GLY A 313 19.83 14.08 6.58
C GLY A 313 19.85 14.33 8.09
N LEU A 314 19.42 15.51 8.55
CA LEU A 314 19.42 15.84 9.97
C LEU A 314 18.21 15.25 10.72
N VAL A 315 18.29 15.26 12.05
CA VAL A 315 17.17 14.94 12.96
C VAL A 315 16.66 16.26 13.54
N ARG A 316 15.35 16.52 13.42
CA ARG A 316 14.74 17.74 13.96
C ARG A 316 13.47 17.46 14.76
N PHE A 317 13.38 18.07 15.92
CA PHE A 317 12.18 18.12 16.76
C PHE A 317 11.73 19.57 16.85
N GLN A 318 10.53 19.86 16.34
CA GLN A 318 10.02 21.24 16.23
C GLN A 318 8.57 21.36 16.71
N ASN A 319 8.12 22.62 16.83
CA ASN A 319 6.73 22.98 17.15
C ASN A 319 6.17 22.30 18.41
N GLY A 320 6.97 22.23 19.47
CA GLY A 320 6.57 21.62 20.74
C GLY A 320 6.65 20.09 20.77
N SER A 321 7.28 19.46 19.79
CA SER A 321 7.49 18.01 19.79
C SER A 321 8.20 17.56 21.07
N THR A 322 7.65 16.57 21.76
CA THR A 322 8.15 16.06 23.05
C THR A 322 8.08 14.54 23.10
N ASP A 323 8.83 13.93 24.01
CA ASP A 323 8.88 12.49 24.27
C ASP A 323 9.30 11.64 23.05
N ILE A 324 9.96 12.26 22.06
CA ILE A 324 10.68 11.50 21.04
C ILE A 324 11.92 10.88 21.69
N SER A 325 12.08 9.57 21.54
CA SER A 325 13.20 8.80 22.10
C SER A 325 13.96 8.09 20.99
N ILE A 326 15.27 8.32 20.89
CA ILE A 326 16.16 7.59 19.99
C ILE A 326 17.16 6.79 20.83
N THR A 327 17.17 5.47 20.69
CA THR A 327 18.01 4.60 21.51
C THR A 327 18.52 3.35 20.81
N GLY A 328 19.66 2.84 21.26
CA GLY A 328 20.11 1.49 20.94
C GLY A 328 20.50 1.26 19.49
N GLY A 329 21.12 2.21 18.80
CA GLY A 329 21.63 2.03 17.44
C GLY A 329 22.85 2.91 17.14
N VAL A 330 22.92 3.41 15.90
CA VAL A 330 23.94 4.39 15.48
C VAL A 330 23.26 5.70 15.13
N LEU A 331 23.76 6.80 15.70
CA LEU A 331 23.32 8.14 15.39
C LEU A 331 24.53 8.99 14.98
N ASP A 332 24.61 9.25 13.69
CA ASP A 332 25.63 10.08 13.06
C ASP A 332 24.95 11.10 12.13
N ALA A 333 24.20 12.01 12.73
CA ALA A 333 23.45 13.08 12.06
C ALA A 333 23.35 14.30 12.97
N ALA A 334 23.30 15.52 12.42
CA ALA A 334 23.02 16.71 13.23
C ALA A 334 21.63 16.60 13.88
N VAL A 335 21.52 16.91 15.17
CA VAL A 335 20.26 16.83 15.92
C VAL A 335 19.88 18.22 16.43
N TYR A 336 18.68 18.67 16.06
CA TYR A 336 18.10 19.94 16.48
C TYR A 336 16.85 19.71 17.31
N ASN A 337 16.87 20.18 18.55
CA ASN A 337 15.70 20.21 19.42
C ASN A 337 15.25 21.66 19.62
N ASP A 338 14.26 22.11 18.85
CA ASP A 338 13.80 23.51 18.89
C ASP A 338 12.95 23.82 20.14
N SER A 339 12.31 22.79 20.70
CA SER A 339 11.43 22.87 21.88
C SER A 339 11.02 21.47 22.35
N GLY A 340 10.52 21.34 23.58
CA GLY A 340 10.02 20.08 24.13
C GLY A 340 11.11 19.19 24.74
N THR A 341 10.69 18.13 25.43
CA THR A 341 11.59 17.23 26.18
C THR A 341 11.82 15.95 25.39
N ASN A 342 12.85 15.94 24.56
CA ASN A 342 13.21 14.82 23.70
C ASN A 342 14.51 14.15 24.17
N ARG A 343 14.70 12.86 23.86
CA ARG A 343 15.79 12.04 24.45
C ARG A 343 16.57 11.30 23.37
N VAL A 344 17.89 11.30 23.51
CA VAL A 344 18.82 10.54 22.65
C VAL A 344 19.80 9.81 23.56
N SER A 345 19.63 8.49 23.73
CA SER A 345 20.39 7.75 24.76
C SER A 345 20.86 6.40 24.27
N ASN A 346 22.03 5.95 24.73
CA ASN A 346 22.55 4.60 24.44
C ASN A 346 22.72 4.31 22.94
N ASN A 347 23.10 5.33 22.17
CA ASN A 347 23.48 5.17 20.76
C ASN A 347 25.00 5.27 20.65
N LYS A 348 25.59 4.64 19.62
CA LYS A 348 26.92 5.02 19.17
C LYS A 348 26.78 6.38 18.47
N THR A 349 27.30 7.45 19.08
CA THR A 349 27.10 8.82 18.59
C THR A 349 28.37 9.43 18.00
N TYR A 350 28.23 10.04 16.83
CA TYR A 350 29.21 10.98 16.25
C TYR A 350 28.57 12.35 15.95
N SER A 351 27.30 12.51 16.36
CA SER A 351 26.45 13.65 16.09
C SER A 351 26.85 14.95 16.77
N GLN A 352 26.58 16.05 16.05
CA GLN A 352 26.50 17.39 16.65
C GLN A 352 25.07 17.65 17.13
N PHE A 353 24.94 18.31 18.28
CA PHE A 353 23.66 18.56 18.93
C PHE A 353 23.46 20.06 19.16
N SER A 354 22.28 20.55 18.79
CA SER A 354 21.86 21.94 19.00
C SER A 354 20.50 21.95 19.69
N VAL A 355 20.36 22.80 20.71
CA VAL A 355 19.10 22.98 21.44
C VAL A 355 18.69 24.45 21.40
N GLY A 356 17.49 24.73 20.90
CA GLY A 356 16.89 26.06 20.86
C GLY A 356 15.88 26.27 22.02
N GLY A 357 15.65 27.53 22.41
CA GLY A 357 14.63 27.88 23.42
C GLY A 357 15.01 27.60 24.88
N ALA A 358 14.03 27.74 25.80
CA ALA A 358 14.22 27.78 27.25
C ALA A 358 14.66 26.45 27.93
N ASN A 359 15.16 25.45 27.19
CA ASN A 359 15.48 24.14 27.75
C ASN A 359 16.69 23.45 27.09
N ALA A 360 17.86 24.10 27.15
CA ALA A 360 19.14 23.53 26.72
C ALA A 360 19.56 22.22 27.44
N ALA A 361 18.92 21.89 28.58
CA ALA A 361 19.25 20.72 29.41
C ALA A 361 18.52 19.41 29.02
N GLY A 362 17.54 19.45 28.10
CA GLY A 362 16.59 18.34 27.89
C GLY A 362 17.06 17.18 27.00
N LEU A 363 17.99 17.41 26.08
CA LEU A 363 18.48 16.39 25.16
C LEU A 363 19.63 15.60 25.81
N ILE A 364 19.28 14.77 26.79
CA ILE A 364 20.27 13.98 27.55
C ILE A 364 20.96 12.99 26.61
N GLN A 365 22.24 13.19 26.35
CA GLN A 365 23.16 12.16 25.88
C GLN A 365 23.66 11.37 27.09
N SER A 366 23.19 10.14 27.25
CA SER A 366 23.90 9.17 28.08
C SER A 366 24.76 8.30 27.16
N PRO A 367 26.10 8.46 27.14
CA PRO A 367 26.97 7.50 26.50
C PRO A 367 27.00 6.23 27.35
N VAL A 368 26.86 5.07 26.72
CA VAL A 368 27.49 3.85 27.24
C VAL A 368 28.66 3.60 26.31
N ASN A 369 29.84 4.03 26.75
CA ASN A 369 31.09 3.59 26.14
C ASN A 369 31.17 2.07 26.37
N PHE A 370 31.22 1.29 25.29
CA PHE A 370 31.68 -0.08 25.32
C PHE A 370 32.99 -0.17 24.53
#